data_AF-A0A084U856-F1
#
_entry.id   AF-A0A084U856-F1
#
_cell.length_a   1.000
_cell.length_b   1.000
_cell.length_c   1.000
_cell.angle_alpha   90.00
_cell.angle_beta   90.00
_cell.angle_gamma   90.00
#
_symmetry.space_group_name_H-M   'P 1'
#
loop_
_entity.id
_entity.type
_entity.pdbx_description
1 polymer ?
#
loop_
_entity_poly.entity_id
_entity_poly.type
_entity_poly.pdbx_seq_one_letter_code
_entity_poly.pdbx_strand_id
1 'polypeptide(L)'
;MFEHDTRHTITAAADEYGIEPALLLALIEVESGGRVQARIDGRNEPMIRFEGHYFHRRLSPGNRARAVAAGLASPKAGGVRNPPSQKARWRLLKRACEIDAAAACESTSWGVGQIMGAHWKLLGFSSVDAFVEEARSGLAGQLRLMLLFLEKNRLLQPLMARDWQRFARGYNGRSFARNGYHLKLAFAYRRNRRVQNEPDDREGLSVKEILNFQNALNQNGAKLRLDGIFGPATRHAVLSFQRATGLPMSGRFDSATRDALSPRQETPSKTLHPLGAFLRNTRRLFQRVTRHRHALRAQ
;
A
#
# COMPACT_ATOMS: atom_id res chain seq x y z
N MET A 1 -7.07 3.33 -1.04
CA MET A 1 -6.93 2.50 0.18
C MET A 1 -5.44 2.20 0.33
N PHE A 2 -4.88 2.33 1.53
CA PHE A 2 -3.45 2.06 1.76
C PHE A 2 -3.10 0.61 1.41
N GLU A 3 -1.92 0.40 0.85
CA GLU A 3 -1.31 -0.94 0.77
C GLU A 3 -1.09 -1.51 2.18
N HIS A 4 -1.08 -2.83 2.30
CA HIS A 4 -1.07 -3.51 3.59
C HIS A 4 0.18 -3.17 4.42
N ASP A 5 1.37 -3.31 3.83
CA ASP A 5 2.66 -3.02 4.48
C ASP A 5 2.76 -1.54 4.90
N THR A 6 2.20 -0.66 4.07
CA THR A 6 2.10 0.77 4.38
C THR A 6 1.22 0.99 5.62
N ARG A 7 0.05 0.34 5.70
CA ARG A 7 -0.83 0.45 6.86
C ARG A 7 -0.19 -0.11 8.13
N HIS A 8 0.49 -1.26 8.04
CA HIS A 8 1.17 -1.86 9.18
C HIS A 8 2.25 -0.92 9.73
N THR A 9 3.09 -0.36 8.84
CA THR A 9 4.14 0.60 9.22
C THR A 9 3.55 1.87 9.87
N ILE A 10 2.46 2.41 9.31
CA ILE A 10 1.76 3.58 9.89
C ILE A 10 1.18 3.27 11.26
N THR A 11 0.64 2.06 11.44
CA THR A 11 0.04 1.61 12.71
C THR A 11 1.10 1.49 13.79
N ALA A 12 2.20 0.79 13.51
CA ALA A 12 3.32 0.65 14.45
C ALA A 12 3.89 2.01 14.88
N ALA A 13 4.07 2.95 13.94
CA ALA A 13 4.54 4.30 14.25
C ALA A 13 3.53 5.11 15.08
N ALA A 14 2.22 4.90 14.87
CA ALA A 14 1.19 5.55 15.66
C ALA A 14 1.17 5.01 17.10
N ASP A 15 1.29 3.69 17.26
CA ASP A 15 1.31 3.02 18.56
C ASP A 15 2.52 3.45 19.42
N GLU A 16 3.70 3.60 18.82
CA GLU A 16 4.90 4.11 19.50
C GLU A 16 4.70 5.51 20.11
N TYR A 17 3.85 6.33 19.48
CA TYR A 17 3.52 7.69 19.93
C TYR A 17 2.22 7.77 20.72
N GLY A 18 1.56 6.64 21.01
CA GLY A 18 0.28 6.59 21.70
C GLY A 18 -0.86 7.26 20.92
N ILE A 19 -0.77 7.30 19.59
CA ILE A 19 -1.75 7.91 18.70
C ILE A 19 -2.68 6.82 18.16
N GLU A 20 -4.00 7.03 18.18
CA GLU A 20 -4.94 6.13 17.50
C GLU A 20 -4.56 6.00 16.01
N PRO A 21 -4.24 4.80 15.49
CA PRO A 21 -3.71 4.64 14.14
C PRO A 21 -4.59 5.25 13.02
N ALA A 22 -5.92 5.29 13.22
CA ALA A 22 -6.84 5.94 12.28
C ALA A 22 -6.57 7.44 12.08
N LEU A 23 -6.02 8.13 13.08
CA LEU A 23 -5.66 9.55 12.99
C LEU A 23 -4.51 9.76 12.00
N LEU A 24 -3.46 8.93 12.11
CA LEU A 24 -2.28 9.04 11.26
C LEU A 24 -2.59 8.62 9.81
N LEU A 25 -3.39 7.56 9.63
CA LEU A 25 -3.90 7.16 8.32
C LEU A 25 -4.75 8.27 7.68
N ALA A 26 -5.62 8.92 8.45
CA ALA A 26 -6.45 10.01 7.95
C ALA A 26 -5.62 11.21 7.50
N LEU A 27 -4.60 11.58 8.26
CA LEU A 27 -3.69 12.67 7.91
C LEU A 27 -2.95 12.38 6.60
N ILE A 28 -2.35 11.19 6.47
CA ILE A 28 -1.62 10.80 5.27
C ILE A 28 -2.57 10.71 4.05
N GLU A 29 -3.79 10.22 4.25
CA GLU A 29 -4.79 10.18 3.18
C GLU A 29 -5.11 11.57 2.66
N VAL A 30 -5.24 12.56 3.55
CA VAL A 30 -5.54 13.95 3.17
C VAL A 30 -4.34 14.64 2.51
N GLU A 31 -3.13 14.41 3.00
CA GLU A 31 -1.92 15.11 2.52
C GLU A 31 -1.34 14.52 1.24
N SER A 32 -1.33 13.20 1.10
CA SER A 32 -0.70 12.51 -0.04
C SER A 32 -1.65 11.61 -0.84
N GLY A 33 -2.91 11.48 -0.42
CA GLY A 33 -3.81 10.48 -1.00
C GLY A 33 -3.42 9.05 -0.64
N GLY A 34 -2.62 8.86 0.41
CA GLY A 34 -2.07 7.56 0.81
C GLY A 34 -0.90 7.06 -0.04
N ARG A 35 -0.36 7.92 -0.93
CA ARG A 35 0.79 7.59 -1.77
C ARG A 35 2.08 7.89 -1.02
N VAL A 36 2.94 6.90 -0.91
CA VAL A 36 4.22 7.00 -0.17
C VAL A 36 5.34 7.56 -1.05
N GLN A 37 5.40 7.09 -2.30
CA GLN A 37 6.51 7.34 -3.20
C GLN A 37 6.04 7.38 -4.67
N ALA A 38 6.90 7.88 -5.54
CA ALA A 38 6.76 7.84 -6.98
C ALA A 38 8.04 7.31 -7.64
N ARG A 39 7.88 6.54 -8.73
CA ARG A 39 9.02 6.05 -9.51
C ARG A 39 9.54 7.17 -10.42
N ILE A 40 10.70 7.72 -10.10
CA ILE A 40 11.34 8.81 -10.84
C ILE A 40 12.71 8.32 -11.30
N ASP A 41 12.92 8.26 -12.62
CA ASP A 41 14.20 7.91 -13.24
C ASP A 41 14.87 6.66 -12.63
N GLY A 42 14.07 5.61 -12.37
CA GLY A 42 14.56 4.34 -11.82
C GLY A 42 14.74 4.30 -10.31
N ARG A 43 14.35 5.35 -9.58
CA ARG A 43 14.38 5.43 -8.12
C ARG A 43 12.99 5.62 -7.54
N ASN A 44 12.81 5.18 -6.30
CA ASN A 44 11.61 5.51 -5.54
C ASN A 44 11.88 6.80 -4.78
N GLU A 45 11.18 7.86 -5.14
CA GLU A 45 11.35 9.18 -4.54
C GLU A 45 10.10 9.54 -3.72
N PRO A 46 10.25 10.30 -2.62
CA PRO A 46 9.12 10.82 -1.87
C PRO A 46 8.26 11.72 -2.75
N MET A 47 6.98 11.80 -2.42
CA MET A 47 6.11 12.79 -3.04
C MET A 47 6.53 14.19 -2.66
N ILE A 48 6.61 15.08 -3.66
CA ILE A 48 6.97 16.47 -3.45
C ILE A 48 5.91 17.45 -3.95
N ARG A 49 5.95 18.65 -3.37
CA ARG A 49 5.30 19.85 -3.90
C ARG A 49 6.19 21.06 -3.63
N PHE A 50 6.48 21.81 -4.68
CA PHE A 50 7.38 22.95 -4.63
C PHE A 50 6.62 24.26 -4.43
N GLU A 51 7.05 25.11 -3.52
CA GLU A 51 6.42 26.39 -3.20
C GLU A 51 7.28 27.56 -3.69
N GLY A 52 7.04 28.03 -4.92
CA GLY A 52 7.85 29.09 -5.54
C GLY A 52 7.87 30.42 -4.78
N HIS A 53 6.90 30.66 -3.89
CA HIS A 53 6.89 31.81 -3.01
C HIS A 53 7.77 31.66 -1.76
N TYR A 54 8.00 30.43 -1.30
CA TYR A 54 9.07 30.15 -0.34
C TYR A 54 10.43 30.36 -1.00
N PHE A 55 10.59 29.84 -2.23
CA PHE A 55 11.85 29.96 -2.96
C PHE A 55 12.21 31.42 -3.21
N HIS A 56 11.25 32.22 -3.68
CA HIS A 56 11.41 33.67 -3.83
C HIS A 56 11.96 34.35 -2.56
N ARG A 57 11.44 33.99 -1.37
CA ARG A 57 11.87 34.63 -0.10
C ARG A 57 13.24 34.17 0.38
N ARG A 58 13.70 33.00 -0.04
CA ARG A 58 14.93 32.36 0.46
C ARG A 58 16.17 32.70 -0.35
N LEU A 59 15.99 33.18 -1.57
CA LEU A 59 17.08 33.49 -2.46
C LEU A 59 17.70 34.86 -2.16
N SER A 60 19.02 34.95 -2.36
CA SER A 60 19.71 36.22 -2.50
C SER A 60 19.11 37.05 -3.66
N PRO A 61 19.24 38.38 -3.67
CA PRO A 61 18.67 39.21 -4.73
C PRO A 61 19.03 38.77 -6.16
N GLY A 62 20.29 38.38 -6.40
CA GLY A 62 20.75 37.89 -7.70
C GLY A 62 20.13 36.56 -8.10
N ASN A 63 20.15 35.56 -7.22
CA ASN A 63 19.51 34.28 -7.49
C ASN A 63 17.98 34.40 -7.62
N ARG A 64 17.37 35.31 -6.87
CA ARG A 64 15.93 35.59 -6.96
C ARG A 64 15.56 36.14 -8.32
N ALA A 65 16.31 37.09 -8.85
CA ALA A 65 16.08 37.61 -10.21
C ALA A 65 16.19 36.49 -11.27
N ARG A 66 17.22 35.65 -11.18
CA ARG A 66 17.39 34.47 -12.05
C ARG A 66 16.20 33.50 -11.95
N ALA A 67 15.76 33.20 -10.73
CA ALA A 67 14.64 32.28 -10.50
C ALA A 67 13.30 32.83 -11.00
N VAL A 68 13.04 34.13 -10.84
CA VAL A 68 11.84 34.78 -11.39
C VAL A 68 11.87 34.72 -12.92
N ALA A 69 13.00 35.08 -13.55
CA ALA A 69 13.16 35.00 -15.00
C ALA A 69 12.97 33.57 -15.54
N ALA A 70 13.40 32.56 -14.78
CA ALA A 70 13.21 31.14 -15.13
C ALA A 70 11.80 30.59 -14.84
N GLY A 71 10.89 31.39 -14.28
CA GLY A 71 9.54 30.97 -13.88
C GLY A 71 9.50 30.04 -12.66
N LEU A 72 10.54 30.07 -11.82
CA LEU A 72 10.73 29.21 -10.64
C LEU A 72 10.43 29.92 -9.32
N ALA A 73 10.30 31.24 -9.32
CA ALA A 73 10.00 32.03 -8.12
C ALA A 73 8.90 33.06 -8.38
N SER A 74 8.05 33.30 -7.39
CA SER A 74 7.03 34.35 -7.41
C SER A 74 6.74 34.82 -5.99
N PRO A 75 6.60 36.13 -5.71
CA PRO A 75 6.22 36.59 -4.37
C PRO A 75 4.81 36.14 -3.95
N LYS A 76 3.94 35.80 -4.93
CA LYS A 76 2.56 35.37 -4.69
C LYS A 76 2.48 33.86 -4.50
N ALA A 77 1.82 33.42 -3.43
CA ALA A 77 1.51 32.01 -3.23
C ALA A 77 0.70 31.45 -4.42
N GLY A 78 1.12 30.30 -4.96
CA GLY A 78 0.55 29.72 -6.16
C GLY A 78 0.98 30.37 -7.50
N GLY A 79 1.83 31.40 -7.46
CA GLY A 79 2.35 32.04 -8.69
C GLY A 79 3.25 31.14 -9.54
N VAL A 80 3.83 30.10 -8.93
CA VAL A 80 4.51 29.01 -9.64
C VAL A 80 3.62 27.78 -9.58
N ARG A 81 3.08 27.38 -10.74
CA ARG A 81 2.16 26.24 -10.84
C ARG A 81 2.91 24.93 -10.71
N ASN A 82 2.51 24.08 -9.76
CA ASN A 82 3.02 22.71 -9.69
C ASN A 82 2.48 21.87 -10.86
N PRO A 83 3.34 21.18 -11.61
CA PRO A 83 2.92 20.20 -12.60
C PRO A 83 2.05 19.08 -12.00
N PRO A 84 1.20 18.43 -12.82
CA PRO A 84 0.31 17.37 -12.32
C PRO A 84 1.07 16.10 -11.90
N SER A 85 2.15 15.75 -12.60
CA SER A 85 2.91 14.52 -12.32
C SER A 85 4.09 14.75 -11.39
N GLN A 86 4.40 13.74 -10.55
CA GLN A 86 5.57 13.77 -9.68
C GLN A 86 6.88 13.87 -10.49
N LYS A 87 7.00 13.20 -11.63
CA LYS A 87 8.17 13.33 -12.52
C LYS A 87 8.42 14.76 -12.96
N ALA A 88 7.36 15.49 -13.33
CA ALA A 88 7.49 16.89 -13.72
C ALA A 88 7.78 17.81 -12.52
N ARG A 89 7.26 17.51 -11.33
CA ARG A 89 7.62 18.23 -10.09
C ARG A 89 9.08 18.04 -9.72
N TRP A 90 9.61 16.82 -9.83
CA TRP A 90 11.02 16.53 -9.59
C TRP A 90 11.94 17.25 -10.59
N ARG A 91 11.55 17.35 -11.87
CA ARG A 91 12.26 18.21 -12.84
C ARG A 91 12.22 19.69 -12.46
N LEU A 92 11.08 20.17 -11.96
CA LEU A 92 10.96 21.55 -11.49
C LEU A 92 11.88 21.82 -10.30
N LEU A 93 11.93 20.90 -9.32
CA LEU A 93 12.87 20.96 -8.20
C LEU A 93 14.32 20.95 -8.68
N LYS A 94 14.68 20.06 -9.61
CA LYS A 94 16.04 19.98 -10.17
C LYS A 94 16.49 21.33 -10.76
N ARG A 95 15.63 21.98 -11.55
CA ARG A 95 15.90 23.33 -12.12
C ARG A 95 16.05 24.39 -11.03
N ALA A 96 15.30 24.30 -9.94
CA ALA A 96 15.47 25.21 -8.80
C ALA A 96 16.81 24.96 -8.07
N CYS A 97 17.22 23.69 -7.93
CA CYS A 97 18.51 23.35 -7.32
C CYS A 97 19.72 23.83 -8.13
N GLU A 98 19.60 23.97 -9.45
CA GLU A 98 20.64 24.59 -10.31
C GLU A 98 20.88 26.07 -9.99
N ILE A 99 19.92 26.74 -9.33
CA ILE A 99 20.07 28.12 -8.86
C ILE A 99 20.57 28.13 -7.42
N ASP A 100 19.90 27.38 -6.54
CA ASP A 100 20.22 27.28 -5.12
C ASP A 100 19.60 26.00 -4.53
N ALA A 101 20.42 24.97 -4.33
CA ALA A 101 19.96 23.65 -3.87
C ALA A 101 19.31 23.69 -2.48
N ALA A 102 19.94 24.38 -1.52
CA ALA A 102 19.43 24.44 -0.16
C ALA A 102 18.09 25.18 -0.12
N ALA A 103 17.99 26.36 -0.74
CA ALA A 103 16.75 27.11 -0.79
C ALA A 103 15.64 26.36 -1.54
N ALA A 104 15.97 25.60 -2.58
CA ALA A 104 15.00 24.79 -3.33
C ALA A 104 14.44 23.64 -2.49
N CYS A 105 15.30 22.90 -1.78
CA CYS A 105 14.89 21.83 -0.87
C CYS A 105 14.07 22.37 0.31
N GLU A 106 14.44 23.52 0.87
CA GLU A 106 13.68 24.18 1.92
C GLU A 106 12.30 24.66 1.46
N SER A 107 12.18 24.99 0.17
CA SER A 107 10.94 25.48 -0.44
C SER A 107 10.07 24.35 -0.98
N THR A 108 10.38 23.10 -0.63
CA THR A 108 9.65 21.91 -1.06
C THR A 108 9.05 21.20 0.14
N SER A 109 7.81 20.73 0.04
CA SER A 109 7.22 19.79 0.99
C SER A 109 7.48 18.35 0.59
N TRP A 110 7.75 17.50 1.57
CA TRP A 110 8.31 16.17 1.37
C TRP A 110 7.46 15.06 2.00
N GLY A 111 7.29 13.96 1.27
CA GLY A 111 6.76 12.69 1.75
C GLY A 111 5.26 12.69 2.07
N VAL A 112 4.83 11.62 2.74
CA VAL A 112 3.42 11.36 3.12
C VAL A 112 2.79 12.48 3.96
N GLY A 113 3.58 13.13 4.81
CA GLY A 113 3.11 14.25 5.64
C GLY A 113 3.17 15.61 4.93
N GLN A 114 3.78 15.71 3.75
CA GLN A 114 4.05 16.99 3.08
C GLN A 114 4.73 18.01 4.02
N ILE A 115 5.76 17.57 4.75
CA ILE A 115 6.50 18.45 5.67
C ILE A 115 7.44 19.35 4.88
N MET A 116 7.34 20.67 5.09
CA MET A 116 8.17 21.65 4.39
C MET A 116 9.64 21.54 4.80
N GLY A 117 10.55 21.46 3.84
CA GLY A 117 11.99 21.34 4.08
C GLY A 117 12.55 22.49 4.92
N ALA A 118 11.94 23.67 4.85
CA ALA A 118 12.24 24.83 5.69
C ALA A 118 12.21 24.56 7.20
N HIS A 119 11.58 23.46 7.65
CA HIS A 119 11.53 23.08 9.05
C HIS A 119 12.73 22.24 9.51
N TRP A 120 13.68 21.88 8.64
CA TRP A 120 14.81 21.01 8.99
C TRP A 120 15.47 21.38 10.33
N LYS A 121 15.72 22.67 10.58
CA LYS A 121 16.33 23.17 11.83
C LYS A 121 15.41 23.02 13.03
N LEU A 122 14.12 23.33 12.87
CA LEU A 122 13.10 23.15 13.93
C LEU A 122 13.00 21.68 14.34
N LEU A 123 13.15 20.77 13.37
CA LEU A 123 13.05 19.33 13.59
C LEU A 123 14.39 18.71 14.04
N GLY A 124 15.44 19.51 14.24
CA GLY A 124 16.71 19.06 14.80
C GLY A 124 17.69 18.43 13.80
N PHE A 125 17.47 18.58 12.50
CA PHE A 125 18.43 18.13 11.49
C PHE A 125 19.61 19.10 11.39
N SER A 126 20.77 18.60 10.97
CA SER A 126 21.99 19.41 10.78
C SER A 126 21.96 20.27 9.51
N SER A 127 21.21 19.84 8.50
CA SER A 127 21.01 20.55 7.24
C SER A 127 19.70 20.15 6.58
N VAL A 128 19.30 20.89 5.54
CA VAL A 128 18.18 20.49 4.70
C VAL A 128 18.45 19.21 3.92
N ASP A 129 19.71 18.92 3.57
CA ASP A 129 20.08 17.68 2.90
C ASP A 129 19.87 16.47 3.80
N ALA A 130 20.26 16.56 5.09
CA ALA A 130 19.99 15.51 6.06
C ALA A 130 18.47 15.25 6.24
N PHE A 131 17.67 16.31 6.23
CA PHE A 131 16.20 16.20 6.23
C PHE A 131 15.67 15.51 4.96
N VAL A 132 16.22 15.82 3.79
CA VAL A 132 15.81 15.21 2.51
C VAL A 132 16.20 13.73 2.46
N GLU A 133 17.37 13.36 2.98
CA GLU A 133 17.80 11.97 3.07
C GLU A 133 16.91 11.16 4.02
N GLU A 134 16.47 11.73 5.15
CA GLU A 134 15.44 11.11 6.01
C GLU A 134 14.15 10.87 5.21
N ALA A 135 13.68 11.86 4.44
CA ALA A 135 12.48 11.71 3.62
C ALA A 135 12.62 10.62 2.53
N ARG A 136 13.85 10.42 2.01
CA ARG A 136 14.19 9.40 1.01
C ARG A 136 14.43 8.01 1.58
N SER A 137 14.70 7.89 2.88
CA SER A 137 14.91 6.60 3.56
C SER A 137 13.71 5.66 3.52
N GLY A 138 12.53 6.19 3.15
CA GLY A 138 11.30 5.42 2.95
C GLY A 138 10.16 5.91 3.84
N LEU A 139 9.13 5.09 3.98
CA LEU A 139 7.94 5.45 4.76
C LEU A 139 8.29 5.79 6.21
N ALA A 140 9.17 5.01 6.85
CA ALA A 140 9.57 5.22 8.23
C ALA A 140 10.16 6.62 8.46
N GLY A 141 11.09 7.07 7.62
CA GLY A 141 11.66 8.41 7.75
C GLY A 141 10.65 9.52 7.47
N GLN A 142 9.77 9.33 6.48
CA GLN A 142 8.68 10.28 6.23
C GLN A 142 7.70 10.39 7.41
N LEU A 143 7.42 9.28 8.10
CA LEU A 143 6.62 9.28 9.33
C LEU A 143 7.35 9.99 10.47
N ARG A 144 8.65 9.76 10.64
CA ARG A 144 9.48 10.47 11.64
C ARG A 144 9.43 11.98 11.43
N LEU A 145 9.59 12.45 10.18
CA LEU A 145 9.50 13.87 9.86
C LEU A 145 8.14 14.45 10.23
N MET A 146 7.06 13.74 9.91
CA MET A 146 5.70 14.16 10.24
C MET A 146 5.46 14.20 11.75
N LEU A 147 5.86 13.17 12.48
CA LEU A 147 5.68 13.07 13.94
C LEU A 147 6.50 14.13 14.68
N LEU A 148 7.76 14.35 14.30
CA LEU A 148 8.57 15.45 14.82
C LEU A 148 7.90 16.80 14.57
N PHE A 149 7.35 17.01 13.38
CA PHE A 149 6.65 18.26 13.07
C PHE A 149 5.40 18.44 13.95
N LEU A 150 4.62 17.39 14.16
CA LEU A 150 3.45 17.42 15.04
C LEU A 150 3.83 17.75 16.48
N GLU A 151 4.90 17.15 16.99
CA GLU A 151 5.41 17.39 18.34
C GLU A 151 5.91 18.83 18.51
N LYS A 152 6.85 19.27 17.65
CA LYS A 152 7.47 20.59 17.74
C LYS A 152 6.48 21.74 17.57
N ASN A 153 5.38 21.52 16.86
CA ASN A 153 4.32 22.51 16.67
C ASN A 153 3.13 22.34 17.62
N ARG A 154 3.21 21.43 18.60
CA ARG A 154 2.15 21.14 19.59
C ARG A 154 0.82 20.75 18.95
N LEU A 155 0.88 19.97 17.86
CA LEU A 155 -0.27 19.52 17.09
C LEU A 155 -0.74 18.10 17.46
N LEU A 156 0.03 17.36 18.27
CA LEU A 156 -0.38 16.05 18.78
C LEU A 156 -1.67 16.12 19.60
N GLN A 157 -1.74 17.05 20.56
CA GLN A 157 -2.93 17.20 21.41
C GLN A 157 -4.21 17.49 20.60
N PRO A 158 -4.25 18.50 19.70
CA PRO A 158 -5.46 18.74 18.92
C PRO A 158 -5.78 17.60 17.94
N LEU A 159 -4.78 16.87 17.43
CA LEU A 159 -5.01 15.66 16.62
C LEU A 159 -5.72 14.57 17.42
N MET A 160 -5.18 14.23 18.60
CA MET A 160 -5.71 13.19 19.48
C MET A 160 -7.08 13.56 20.05
N ALA A 161 -7.29 14.84 20.35
CA ALA A 161 -8.59 15.37 20.76
C ALA A 161 -9.60 15.44 19.61
N ARG A 162 -9.17 15.20 18.36
CA ARG A 162 -9.99 15.33 17.13
C ARG A 162 -10.55 16.75 16.97
N ASP A 163 -9.81 17.75 17.45
CA ASP A 163 -10.09 19.16 17.22
C ASP A 163 -9.60 19.52 15.82
N TRP A 164 -10.39 19.13 14.82
CA TRP A 164 -10.04 19.28 13.41
C TRP A 164 -9.81 20.72 12.99
N GLN A 165 -10.46 21.68 13.65
CA GLN A 165 -10.29 23.09 13.32
C GLN A 165 -8.94 23.60 13.81
N ARG A 166 -8.61 23.36 15.09
CA ARG A 166 -7.33 23.76 15.66
C ARG A 166 -6.18 23.04 14.99
N PHE A 167 -6.32 21.73 14.78
CA PHE A 167 -5.32 20.93 14.08
C PHE A 167 -5.07 21.44 12.67
N ALA A 168 -6.11 21.55 11.83
CA ALA A 168 -5.96 21.96 10.44
C ALA A 168 -5.44 23.40 10.31
N ARG A 169 -5.81 24.30 11.23
CA ARG A 169 -5.23 25.65 11.28
C ARG A 169 -3.73 25.63 11.53
N GLY A 170 -3.27 24.79 12.45
CA GLY A 170 -1.85 24.65 12.78
C GLY A 170 -1.05 23.94 11.68
N TYR A 171 -1.61 22.89 11.10
CA TYR A 171 -0.94 22.05 10.11
C TYR A 171 -0.96 22.66 8.69
N ASN A 172 -2.14 23.11 8.24
CA ASN A 172 -2.34 23.62 6.86
C ASN A 172 -2.34 25.16 6.77
N GLY A 173 -2.26 25.85 7.91
CA GLY A 173 -2.21 27.30 8.01
C GLY A 173 -3.58 28.00 7.96
N ARG A 174 -3.57 29.34 7.97
CA ARG A 174 -4.76 30.19 8.13
C ARG A 174 -5.86 29.96 7.08
N SER A 175 -5.49 29.50 5.89
CA SER A 175 -6.43 29.22 4.79
C SER A 175 -7.05 27.82 4.84
N PHE A 176 -6.83 27.03 5.90
CA PHE A 176 -7.32 25.64 6.00
C PHE A 176 -8.84 25.51 5.75
N ALA A 177 -9.62 26.47 6.22
CA ALA A 177 -11.08 26.47 6.13
C ALA A 177 -11.56 26.59 4.67
N ARG A 178 -10.95 27.49 3.89
CA ARG A 178 -11.24 27.66 2.45
C ARG A 178 -11.00 26.38 1.66
N ASN A 179 -10.02 25.58 2.07
CA ASN A 179 -9.67 24.31 1.42
C ASN A 179 -10.35 23.08 2.06
N GLY A 180 -11.21 23.30 3.08
CA GLY A 180 -11.98 22.26 3.74
C GLY A 180 -11.16 21.22 4.51
N TYR A 181 -9.92 21.53 4.92
CA TYR A 181 -9.01 20.53 5.53
C TYR A 181 -9.59 19.87 6.79
N HIS A 182 -10.16 20.67 7.69
CA HIS A 182 -10.85 20.18 8.88
C HIS A 182 -11.96 19.15 8.56
N LEU A 183 -12.76 19.38 7.52
CA LEU A 183 -13.78 18.42 7.08
C LEU A 183 -13.14 17.16 6.47
N LYS A 184 -12.15 17.34 5.59
CA LYS A 184 -11.43 16.22 4.95
C LYS A 184 -10.82 15.28 5.98
N LEU A 185 -10.16 15.82 7.01
CA LEU A 185 -9.59 15.05 8.12
C LEU A 185 -10.68 14.31 8.89
N ALA A 186 -11.79 14.97 9.24
CA ALA A 186 -12.90 14.33 9.94
C ALA A 186 -13.54 13.17 9.14
N PHE A 187 -13.69 13.33 7.81
CA PHE A 187 -14.19 12.27 6.93
C PHE A 187 -13.20 11.12 6.79
N ALA A 188 -11.91 11.42 6.56
CA ALA A 188 -10.87 10.42 6.43
C ALA A 188 -10.70 9.62 7.74
N TYR A 189 -10.75 10.28 8.91
CA TYR A 189 -10.70 9.61 10.21
C TYR A 189 -11.86 8.63 10.39
N ARG A 190 -13.11 9.06 10.14
CA ARG A 190 -14.28 8.18 10.24
C ARG A 190 -14.15 6.96 9.33
N ARG A 191 -13.64 7.14 8.12
CA ARG A 191 -13.38 6.05 7.17
C ARG A 191 -12.31 5.10 7.71
N ASN A 192 -11.15 5.59 8.11
CA ASN A 192 -10.05 4.74 8.58
C ASN A 192 -10.37 4.04 9.90
N ARG A 193 -11.10 4.70 10.80
CA ARG A 193 -11.57 4.09 12.06
C ARG A 193 -12.57 2.97 11.83
N ARG A 194 -13.48 3.11 10.86
CA ARG A 194 -14.38 2.00 10.48
C ARG A 194 -13.60 0.80 10.00
N VAL A 195 -12.62 1.00 9.11
CA VAL A 195 -11.80 -0.09 8.59
C VAL A 195 -10.89 -0.71 9.68
N GLN A 196 -10.48 0.05 10.69
CA GLN A 196 -9.75 -0.51 11.84
C GLN A 196 -10.63 -1.30 12.81
N ASN A 197 -11.89 -0.89 12.96
CA ASN A 197 -12.86 -1.58 13.82
C ASN A 197 -13.58 -2.73 13.10
N GLU A 198 -13.40 -2.87 11.79
CA GLU A 198 -13.75 -4.12 11.10
C GLU A 198 -12.88 -5.23 11.72
N PRO A 199 -13.46 -6.37 12.10
CA PRO A 199 -12.69 -7.48 12.67
C PRO A 199 -11.48 -7.79 11.80
N ASP A 200 -10.31 -8.01 12.41
CA ASP A 200 -9.15 -8.50 11.66
C ASP A 200 -9.48 -9.92 11.16
N ASP A 201 -9.99 -9.98 9.94
CA ASP A 201 -10.44 -11.22 9.28
C ASP A 201 -9.29 -12.22 9.04
N ARG A 202 -8.06 -11.85 9.42
CA ARG A 202 -6.89 -12.73 9.41
C ARG A 202 -6.96 -13.83 10.46
N GLU A 203 -7.78 -13.73 11.50
CA GLU A 203 -7.81 -14.71 12.60
C GLU A 203 -6.41 -15.11 13.13
N GLY A 204 -5.49 -14.13 13.23
CA GLY A 204 -4.12 -14.37 13.68
C GLY A 204 -3.17 -15.05 12.68
N LEU A 205 -3.57 -15.19 11.41
CA LEU A 205 -2.75 -15.78 10.35
C LEU A 205 -1.59 -14.88 9.94
N SER A 206 -0.41 -15.48 9.80
CA SER A 206 0.77 -14.87 9.19
C SER A 206 0.58 -14.59 7.70
N VAL A 207 1.38 -13.67 7.15
CA VAL A 207 1.39 -13.36 5.71
C VAL A 207 1.62 -14.62 4.86
N LYS A 208 2.46 -15.54 5.34
CA LYS A 208 2.74 -16.82 4.66
C LYS A 208 1.50 -17.72 4.60
N GLU A 209 0.74 -17.79 5.68
CA GLU A 209 -0.51 -18.57 5.70
C GLU A 209 -1.56 -17.94 4.77
N ILE A 210 -1.67 -16.61 4.75
CA ILE A 210 -2.60 -15.93 3.83
C ILE A 210 -2.20 -16.19 2.37
N LEU A 211 -0.90 -16.15 2.03
CA LEU A 211 -0.41 -16.51 0.69
C LEU A 211 -0.80 -17.95 0.32
N ASN A 212 -0.64 -18.90 1.24
CA ASN A 212 -1.01 -20.29 1.02
C ASN A 212 -2.51 -20.42 0.76
N PHE A 213 -3.36 -19.76 1.54
CA PHE A 213 -4.80 -19.82 1.33
C PHE A 213 -5.28 -19.07 0.09
N GLN A 214 -4.69 -17.92 -0.26
CA GLN A 214 -4.97 -17.25 -1.53
C GLN A 214 -4.63 -18.15 -2.72
N ASN A 215 -3.53 -18.90 -2.63
CA ASN A 215 -3.16 -19.90 -3.64
C ASN A 215 -4.17 -21.05 -3.70
N ALA A 216 -4.59 -21.58 -2.55
CA ALA A 216 -5.63 -22.62 -2.49
C ALA A 216 -6.97 -22.13 -3.06
N LEU A 217 -7.39 -20.89 -2.77
CA LEU A 217 -8.58 -20.29 -3.36
C LEU A 217 -8.46 -20.15 -4.88
N ASN A 218 -7.29 -19.78 -5.40
CA ASN A 218 -7.04 -19.71 -6.84
C ASN A 218 -7.11 -21.08 -7.51
N GLN A 219 -6.60 -22.13 -6.85
CA GLN A 219 -6.77 -23.51 -7.31
C GLN A 219 -8.24 -23.94 -7.34
N ASN A 220 -9.08 -23.34 -6.50
CA ASN A 220 -10.54 -23.51 -6.48
C ASN A 220 -11.28 -22.48 -7.36
N GLY A 221 -10.60 -21.86 -8.32
CA GLY A 221 -11.21 -21.01 -9.35
C GLY A 221 -11.30 -19.52 -9.01
N ALA A 222 -10.76 -19.08 -7.87
CA ALA A 222 -10.59 -17.66 -7.62
C ALA A 222 -9.52 -17.04 -8.55
N LYS A 223 -9.57 -15.73 -8.75
CA LYS A 223 -8.60 -14.97 -9.56
C LYS A 223 -7.91 -13.89 -8.71
N LEU A 224 -7.37 -14.31 -7.57
CA LEU A 224 -6.69 -13.45 -6.61
C LEU A 224 -5.23 -13.24 -7.00
N ARG A 225 -4.69 -12.08 -6.60
CA ARG A 225 -3.25 -11.88 -6.54
C ARG A 225 -2.70 -12.58 -5.29
N LEU A 226 -1.57 -13.28 -5.43
CA LEU A 226 -0.85 -13.88 -4.30
C LEU A 226 0.01 -12.81 -3.62
N ASP A 227 -0.63 -11.99 -2.79
CA ASP A 227 0.02 -10.86 -2.11
C ASP A 227 0.04 -10.98 -0.58
N GLY A 228 -0.55 -12.04 -0.03
CA GLY A 228 -0.60 -12.27 1.42
C GLY A 228 -1.53 -11.31 2.14
N ILE A 229 -2.40 -10.61 1.40
CA ILE A 229 -3.32 -9.61 1.94
C ILE A 229 -4.72 -10.22 2.05
N PHE A 230 -5.24 -10.36 3.28
CA PHE A 230 -6.67 -10.65 3.48
C PHE A 230 -7.49 -9.36 3.28
N GLY A 231 -7.68 -8.98 2.02
CA GLY A 231 -8.46 -7.80 1.64
C GLY A 231 -9.89 -8.15 1.19
N PRO A 232 -10.69 -7.14 0.76
CA PRO A 232 -12.06 -7.38 0.29
C PRO A 232 -12.18 -8.42 -0.83
N ALA A 233 -11.19 -8.49 -1.74
CA ALA A 233 -11.15 -9.49 -2.80
C ALA A 233 -10.97 -10.91 -2.25
N THR A 234 -10.03 -11.11 -1.32
CA THR A 234 -9.80 -12.39 -0.65
C THR A 234 -11.02 -12.78 0.18
N ARG A 235 -11.61 -11.85 0.94
CA ARG A 235 -12.86 -12.06 1.68
C ARG A 235 -13.99 -12.53 0.77
N HIS A 236 -14.15 -11.90 -0.39
CA HIS A 236 -15.16 -12.30 -1.37
C HIS A 236 -14.89 -13.70 -1.92
N ALA A 237 -13.65 -14.02 -2.26
CA ALA A 237 -13.28 -15.36 -2.71
C ALA A 237 -13.52 -16.42 -1.63
N VAL A 238 -13.24 -16.12 -0.37
CA VAL A 238 -13.55 -16.99 0.79
C VAL A 238 -15.06 -17.22 0.88
N LEU A 239 -15.88 -16.17 0.81
CA LEU A 239 -17.35 -16.30 0.83
C LEU A 239 -17.86 -17.14 -0.34
N SER A 240 -17.31 -16.95 -1.54
CA SER A 240 -17.65 -17.75 -2.73
C SER A 240 -17.29 -19.22 -2.53
N PHE A 241 -16.10 -19.49 -1.98
CA PHE A 241 -15.64 -20.84 -1.69
C PHE A 241 -16.51 -21.51 -0.61
N GLN A 242 -16.77 -20.84 0.50
CA GLN A 242 -17.63 -21.35 1.58
C GLN A 242 -19.03 -21.68 1.06
N ARG A 243 -19.61 -20.79 0.24
CA ARG A 243 -20.90 -21.03 -0.39
C ARG A 243 -20.88 -22.25 -1.32
N ALA A 244 -19.82 -22.40 -2.13
CA ALA A 244 -19.69 -23.51 -3.08
C ALA A 244 -19.46 -24.87 -2.37
N THR A 245 -18.88 -24.85 -1.18
CA THR A 245 -18.54 -26.05 -0.39
C THR A 245 -19.55 -26.36 0.72
N GLY A 246 -20.58 -25.53 0.90
CA GLY A 246 -21.61 -25.71 1.93
C GLY A 246 -21.16 -25.35 3.35
N LEU A 247 -20.06 -24.61 3.49
CA LEU A 247 -19.57 -24.12 4.79
C LEU A 247 -20.34 -22.88 5.26
N PRO A 248 -20.35 -22.60 6.58
CA PRO A 248 -20.84 -21.31 7.09
C PRO A 248 -20.15 -20.14 6.40
N MET A 249 -20.93 -19.18 5.92
CA MET A 249 -20.44 -18.02 5.17
C MET A 249 -19.86 -16.92 6.09
N SER A 250 -18.85 -17.26 6.89
CA SER A 250 -18.17 -16.32 7.79
C SER A 250 -17.39 -15.24 7.03
N GLY A 251 -16.92 -15.58 5.82
CA GLY A 251 -16.01 -14.77 5.03
C GLY A 251 -14.62 -14.66 5.65
N ARG A 252 -14.25 -15.59 6.53
CA ARG A 252 -12.95 -15.68 7.20
C ARG A 252 -12.30 -17.02 6.91
N PHE A 253 -10.99 -17.11 7.11
CA PHE A 253 -10.33 -18.40 7.19
C PHE A 253 -10.58 -19.03 8.57
N ASP A 254 -11.82 -19.32 8.93
CA ASP A 254 -12.13 -20.09 10.15
C ASP A 254 -11.61 -21.52 10.05
N SER A 255 -11.60 -22.26 11.17
CA SER A 255 -11.05 -23.63 11.22
C SER A 255 -11.63 -24.52 10.11
N ALA A 256 -12.95 -24.47 9.90
CA ALA A 256 -13.62 -25.25 8.86
C ALA A 256 -13.15 -24.86 7.45
N THR A 257 -12.95 -23.57 7.19
CA THR A 257 -12.46 -23.08 5.91
C THR A 257 -10.98 -23.39 5.69
N ARG A 258 -10.14 -23.33 6.73
CA ARG A 258 -8.73 -23.73 6.66
C ARG A 258 -8.59 -25.22 6.38
N ASP A 259 -9.40 -26.04 7.03
CA ASP A 259 -9.40 -27.49 6.83
C ASP A 259 -9.82 -27.85 5.40
N ALA A 260 -10.87 -27.17 4.89
CA ALA A 260 -11.35 -27.38 3.53
C ALA A 260 -10.37 -26.89 2.43
N LEU A 261 -9.56 -25.88 2.72
CA LEU A 261 -8.53 -25.34 1.81
C LEU A 261 -7.17 -26.02 1.97
N SER A 262 -6.98 -26.86 2.99
CA SER A 262 -5.75 -27.61 3.19
C SER A 262 -5.60 -28.67 2.10
N PRO A 263 -4.38 -28.92 1.60
CA PRO A 263 -4.15 -29.97 0.62
C PRO A 263 -4.60 -31.31 1.21
N ARG A 264 -5.53 -32.01 0.52
CA ARG A 264 -5.99 -33.34 0.93
C ARG A 264 -4.76 -34.25 1.03
N GLN A 265 -4.45 -34.72 2.22
CA GLN A 265 -3.60 -35.90 2.35
C GLN A 265 -4.43 -37.09 1.88
N GLU A 266 -4.04 -37.68 0.75
CA GLU A 266 -4.59 -38.96 0.33
C GLU A 266 -4.23 -39.99 1.40
N THR A 267 -5.20 -40.37 2.24
CA THR A 267 -5.08 -41.57 3.06
C THR A 267 -5.15 -42.78 2.13
N PRO A 268 -4.14 -43.69 2.13
CA PRO A 268 -4.23 -44.90 1.33
C PRO A 268 -5.43 -45.73 1.81
N SER A 269 -6.36 -45.95 0.89
CA SER A 269 -7.53 -46.78 1.11
C SER A 269 -7.10 -48.17 1.60
N LYS A 270 -7.50 -48.55 2.81
CA LYS A 270 -7.44 -49.94 3.27
C LYS A 270 -8.50 -50.74 2.50
N THR A 271 -8.13 -51.25 1.34
CA THR A 271 -8.91 -52.29 0.66
C THR A 271 -8.79 -53.59 1.44
N LEU A 272 -9.88 -53.98 2.13
CA LEU A 272 -10.08 -55.36 2.56
C LEU A 272 -10.30 -56.23 1.31
N HIS A 273 -9.43 -57.22 1.10
CA HIS A 273 -9.71 -58.35 0.22
C HIS A 273 -10.25 -59.54 1.04
N PRO A 274 -11.27 -60.23 0.54
CA PRO A 274 -11.35 -61.69 0.66
C PRO A 274 -11.08 -62.37 -0.69
N LEU A 275 -10.55 -63.58 -0.55
CA LEU A 275 -10.05 -64.52 -1.55
C LEU A 275 -11.09 -64.97 -2.60
N GLY A 276 -10.62 -65.30 -3.81
CA GLY A 276 -11.39 -66.07 -4.78
C GLY A 276 -10.74 -66.14 -6.16
N ALA A 277 -10.05 -67.24 -6.44
CA ALA A 277 -9.32 -67.52 -7.67
C ALA A 277 -10.21 -67.67 -8.92
N PHE A 278 -9.78 -67.16 -10.08
CA PHE A 278 -9.93 -67.86 -11.38
C PHE A 278 -9.06 -67.26 -12.51
N LEU A 279 -7.86 -67.85 -12.67
CA LEU A 279 -7.27 -68.38 -13.92
C LEU A 279 -7.27 -67.59 -15.25
N ARG A 280 -6.01 -67.41 -15.75
CA ARG A 280 -5.51 -67.64 -17.13
C ARG A 280 -5.87 -66.61 -18.21
N ASN A 281 -5.05 -66.27 -19.21
CA ASN A 281 -3.65 -66.52 -19.57
C ASN A 281 -3.39 -65.55 -20.75
N THR A 282 -2.31 -64.77 -20.75
CA THR A 282 -1.79 -64.20 -22.00
C THR A 282 -0.28 -64.37 -22.05
N ARG A 283 0.18 -65.31 -22.89
CA ARG A 283 1.40 -65.21 -23.73
C ARG A 283 1.73 -66.55 -24.38
N ARG A 284 1.71 -66.56 -25.71
CA ARG A 284 2.61 -67.27 -26.66
C ARG A 284 2.10 -66.85 -28.05
N LEU A 285 2.63 -65.79 -28.64
CA LEU A 285 3.91 -65.68 -29.34
C LEU A 285 4.05 -66.65 -30.54
N PHE A 286 4.04 -66.04 -31.74
CA PHE A 286 4.73 -66.41 -32.99
C PHE A 286 4.11 -67.38 -34.03
N GLN A 287 4.04 -66.80 -35.25
CA GLN A 287 4.24 -67.37 -36.60
C GLN A 287 3.10 -68.12 -37.33
N ARG A 288 2.59 -67.41 -38.37
CA ARG A 288 2.39 -67.81 -39.79
C ARG A 288 2.06 -69.29 -40.06
N VAL A 289 0.94 -69.55 -40.73
CA VAL A 289 0.85 -70.15 -42.09
C VAL A 289 -0.62 -70.48 -42.48
N THR A 290 -1.05 -69.85 -43.58
CA THR A 290 -2.07 -70.21 -44.61
C THR A 290 -3.50 -70.68 -44.29
N ARG A 291 -4.45 -69.82 -44.73
CA ARG A 291 -5.50 -70.01 -45.78
C ARG A 291 -6.32 -71.33 -45.85
N HIS A 292 -7.63 -71.20 -45.67
CA HIS A 292 -8.71 -71.78 -46.52
C HIS A 292 -10.01 -70.99 -46.25
N ARG A 293 -10.44 -70.01 -47.06
CA ARG A 293 -11.20 -70.08 -48.33
C ARG A 293 -12.38 -71.06 -48.34
N HIS A 294 -13.57 -70.46 -48.48
CA HIS A 294 -14.81 -70.92 -49.15
C HIS A 294 -15.39 -72.29 -48.80
N ALA A 295 -16.62 -72.31 -48.28
CA ALA A 295 -17.82 -72.60 -49.06
C ALA A 295 -18.97 -73.05 -48.15
N LEU A 296 -19.91 -72.15 -47.87
CA LEU A 296 -21.30 -72.56 -47.67
C LEU A 296 -21.96 -72.53 -49.05
N ARG A 297 -22.07 -73.72 -49.66
CA ARG A 297 -23.11 -74.04 -50.64
C ARG A 297 -24.28 -74.63 -49.84
N ALA A 298 -25.47 -74.08 -50.12
CA ALA A 298 -26.79 -74.71 -50.11
C ALA A 298 -26.99 -75.97 -49.25
N GLN A 299 -27.89 -75.87 -48.27
CA GLN A 299 -29.22 -76.47 -48.34
C GLN A 299 -30.17 -75.70 -47.43
#